data_AF-E8U8L7-F1
#
_entry.id   AF-E8U8L7-F1
#
_cell.length_a   1.000
_cell.length_b   1.000
_cell.length_c   1.000
_cell.angle_alpha   90.00
_cell.angle_beta   90.00
_cell.angle_gamma   90.00
#
_symmetry.space_group_name_H-M   'P 1'
#
loop_
_entity.id
_entity.type
_entity.pdbx_description
1 polymer ?
#
loop_
_entity_poly.entity_id
_entity_poly.type
_entity_poly.pdbx_seq_one_letter_code
_entity_poly.pdbx_strand_id
1 'polypeptide(L)'
;MKKTLPAALTLSAALLGGCATQAPSQLQVHEALLYGGTQERIAWVYGNLNGQASSNLKLNGESVELRPQVQDPLGVNGSLSVNGKATYRAPTLRKTNPSVNVSRATDGTFSVLANENVTGVYYTDGSTWLKLSGALNAGQVVSTRGTLNTLLRGAGNLTADEADAVGRELLGQGRLAVAVLPDAAIPDAKLSTEPGGLPYARTGLYLQPNILSTAAVVPNPAPTPVVTPAPSPAPGGNVNTTLSFRRVGSGSNAAVSDGNATVQLSTTQAALSSVWRAANARTLPTPGAPALTSGNSNVTIFLGQRSTGGYGIDVLSVNASAGTLTVNVRTTAPGADSFTTQALTSPWVSIEVPGTYTRVIVRDQTGAVIAQDSAN
;
A
#
# COMPACT_ATOMS: atom_id res chain seq x y z
N MET A 1 -53.43 51.43 -65.52
CA MET A 1 -52.49 51.39 -64.38
C MET A 1 -53.11 50.48 -63.32
N LYS A 2 -52.94 49.15 -63.36
CA LYS A 2 -51.90 48.34 -62.69
C LYS A 2 -51.53 48.85 -61.27
N LYS A 3 -52.08 48.21 -60.23
CA LYS A 3 -51.32 47.42 -59.23
C LYS A 3 -52.25 46.88 -58.14
N THR A 4 -52.53 45.58 -58.22
CA THR A 4 -52.83 44.71 -57.09
C THR A 4 -51.54 44.47 -56.29
N LEU A 5 -51.61 44.51 -54.96
CA LEU A 5 -50.56 44.02 -54.06
C LEU A 5 -51.12 42.82 -53.27
N PRO A 6 -50.45 41.65 -53.28
CA PRO A 6 -50.73 40.57 -52.34
C PRO A 6 -49.65 40.47 -51.23
N ALA A 7 -50.12 39.96 -50.08
CA ALA A 7 -49.48 39.10 -49.08
C ALA A 7 -48.07 39.43 -48.52
N ALA A 8 -47.99 39.49 -47.18
CA ALA A 8 -46.81 39.09 -46.44
C ALA A 8 -47.25 38.34 -45.16
N LEU A 9 -47.24 37.01 -45.26
CA LEU A 9 -47.38 36.08 -44.14
C LEU A 9 -45.98 35.92 -43.53
N THR A 10 -45.75 36.45 -42.32
CA THR A 10 -44.47 36.32 -41.62
C THR A 10 -44.38 34.94 -40.97
N LEU A 11 -43.62 34.04 -41.60
CA LEU A 11 -43.24 32.74 -41.05
C LEU A 11 -41.96 32.91 -40.21
N SER A 12 -42.10 33.03 -38.90
CA SER A 12 -40.97 33.09 -37.97
C SER A 12 -40.47 31.68 -37.66
N ALA A 13 -39.43 31.23 -38.37
CA ALA A 13 -38.68 30.03 -38.03
C ALA A 13 -37.73 30.35 -36.86
N ALA A 14 -38.06 29.86 -35.66
CA ALA A 14 -37.18 29.89 -34.51
C ALA A 14 -36.03 28.88 -34.71
N LEU A 15 -34.83 29.39 -34.99
CA LEU A 15 -33.58 28.63 -34.98
C LEU A 15 -33.24 28.24 -33.54
N LEU A 16 -33.60 27.01 -33.14
CA LEU A 16 -33.01 26.34 -31.97
C LEU A 16 -31.57 25.94 -32.34
N GLY A 17 -30.63 26.88 -32.15
CA GLY A 17 -29.20 26.59 -32.17
C GLY A 17 -28.83 25.78 -30.94
N GLY A 18 -28.98 24.46 -31.01
CA GLY A 18 -28.37 23.57 -30.03
C GLY A 18 -26.86 23.69 -30.11
N CYS A 19 -26.23 24.22 -29.06
CA CYS A 19 -24.78 24.05 -28.85
C CYS A 19 -24.52 22.55 -28.73
N ALA A 20 -24.19 21.89 -29.83
CA ALA A 20 -23.54 20.60 -29.79
C ALA A 20 -22.19 20.84 -29.11
N THR A 21 -22.12 20.59 -27.80
CA THR A 21 -20.86 20.45 -27.09
C THR A 21 -20.13 19.30 -27.77
N GLN A 22 -19.25 19.64 -28.71
CA GLN A 22 -18.40 18.70 -29.39
C GLN A 22 -17.54 18.07 -28.30
N ALA A 23 -17.90 16.87 -27.87
CA ALA A 23 -17.07 16.09 -26.98
C ALA A 23 -15.69 16.01 -27.64
N PRO A 24 -14.60 16.25 -26.88
CA PRO A 24 -13.26 16.24 -27.44
C PRO A 24 -13.07 14.94 -28.21
N SER A 25 -12.81 15.07 -29.51
CA SER A 25 -12.52 13.94 -30.36
C SER A 25 -11.29 13.21 -29.76
N GLN A 26 -11.39 11.90 -29.53
CA GLN A 26 -10.34 11.03 -28.96
C GLN A 26 -10.33 10.85 -27.43
N LEU A 27 -11.44 11.09 -26.73
CA LEU A 27 -11.52 10.63 -25.34
C LEU A 27 -11.42 9.10 -25.26
N GLN A 28 -10.68 8.59 -24.27
CA GLN A 28 -10.61 7.17 -23.91
C GLN A 28 -10.66 7.02 -22.39
N VAL A 29 -11.18 5.89 -21.92
CA VAL A 29 -11.37 5.62 -20.49
C VAL A 29 -10.68 4.33 -20.10
N HIS A 30 -9.78 4.40 -19.13
CA HIS A 30 -9.12 3.23 -18.58
C HIS A 30 -9.50 3.06 -17.12
N GLU A 31 -9.68 1.81 -16.68
CA GLU A 31 -10.09 1.51 -15.32
C GLU A 31 -9.21 0.48 -14.62
N ALA A 32 -8.92 0.74 -13.35
CA ALA A 32 -8.43 -0.23 -12.38
C ALA A 32 -9.51 -0.45 -11.31
N LEU A 33 -9.92 -1.71 -11.10
CA LEU A 33 -10.88 -2.07 -10.07
C LEU A 33 -10.21 -2.93 -9.01
N LEU A 34 -10.17 -2.39 -7.80
CA LEU A 34 -9.59 -3.01 -6.62
C LEU A 34 -10.68 -3.75 -5.84
N TYR A 35 -10.37 -4.99 -5.47
CA TYR A 35 -11.22 -5.86 -4.65
C TYR A 35 -10.42 -6.43 -3.47
N GLY A 36 -11.13 -7.00 -2.49
CA GLY A 36 -10.52 -7.65 -1.32
C GLY A 36 -10.16 -6.63 -0.25
N GLY A 37 -8.86 -6.41 -0.02
CA GLY A 37 -8.36 -5.49 0.99
C GLY A 37 -8.87 -4.05 0.81
N THR A 38 -9.08 -3.62 -0.44
CA THR A 38 -9.65 -2.31 -0.80
C THR A 38 -10.77 -2.54 -1.80
N GLN A 39 -11.80 -1.69 -1.76
CA GLN A 39 -12.95 -1.74 -2.67
C GLN A 39 -13.09 -0.41 -3.38
N GLU A 40 -12.44 -0.29 -4.53
CA GLU A 40 -12.35 0.98 -5.22
C GLU A 40 -12.17 0.81 -6.72
N ARG A 41 -12.90 1.60 -7.47
CA ARG A 41 -12.78 1.80 -8.91
C ARG A 41 -12.05 3.10 -9.13
N ILE A 42 -11.03 3.05 -9.95
CA ILE A 42 -10.22 4.19 -10.37
C ILE A 42 -10.35 4.26 -11.88
N ALA A 43 -10.76 5.40 -12.40
CA ALA A 43 -10.84 5.62 -13.84
C ALA A 43 -10.03 6.85 -14.25
N TRP A 44 -9.14 6.64 -15.23
CA TRP A 44 -8.44 7.70 -15.94
C TRP A 44 -9.21 8.02 -17.23
N VAL A 45 -9.40 9.30 -17.47
CA VAL A 45 -9.93 9.80 -18.74
C VAL A 45 -8.75 10.42 -19.48
N TYR A 46 -8.46 9.97 -20.69
CA TYR A 46 -7.42 10.56 -21.53
C TYR A 46 -8.04 11.27 -22.72
N GLY A 47 -7.29 12.21 -23.28
CA GLY A 47 -7.62 12.89 -24.52
C GLY A 47 -7.11 14.32 -24.52
N ASN A 48 -7.44 15.06 -25.57
CA ASN A 48 -7.08 16.47 -25.70
C ASN A 48 -8.35 17.33 -25.54
N LEU A 49 -8.26 18.45 -24.83
CA LEU A 49 -9.35 19.42 -24.72
C LEU A 49 -9.48 20.33 -25.95
N ASN A 50 -8.70 20.10 -27.02
CA ASN A 50 -8.72 20.86 -28.27
C ASN A 50 -8.58 22.38 -28.06
N GLY A 51 -7.70 22.77 -27.13
CA GLY A 51 -7.48 24.18 -26.77
C GLY A 51 -8.53 24.78 -25.84
N GLN A 52 -9.55 24.02 -25.42
CA GLN A 52 -10.51 24.45 -24.40
C GLN A 52 -9.90 24.32 -22.99
N ALA A 53 -10.36 25.17 -22.07
CA ALA A 53 -9.94 25.11 -20.66
C ALA A 53 -10.56 23.91 -19.91
N SER A 54 -11.77 23.49 -20.32
CA SER A 54 -12.44 22.30 -19.78
C SER A 54 -13.37 21.67 -20.80
N SER A 55 -13.81 20.46 -20.51
CA SER A 55 -14.88 19.74 -21.24
C SER A 55 -15.72 18.93 -20.26
N ASN A 56 -16.87 18.42 -20.69
CA ASN A 56 -17.73 17.59 -19.85
C ASN A 56 -17.89 16.19 -20.45
N LEU A 57 -17.94 15.20 -19.57
CA LEU A 57 -18.24 13.81 -19.89
C LEU A 57 -19.22 13.31 -18.84
N LYS A 58 -20.15 12.41 -19.20
CA LYS A 58 -20.87 11.70 -18.14
C LYS A 58 -20.21 10.36 -17.85
N LEU A 59 -19.96 10.08 -16.58
CA LEU A 59 -19.48 8.80 -16.08
C LEU A 59 -20.53 8.23 -15.13
N ASN A 60 -21.03 7.02 -15.41
CA ASN A 60 -22.14 6.41 -14.66
C ASN A 60 -23.38 7.32 -14.51
N GLY A 61 -23.66 8.14 -15.53
CA GLY A 61 -24.78 9.08 -15.54
C GLY A 61 -24.52 10.40 -14.80
N GLU A 62 -23.40 10.53 -14.08
CA GLU A 62 -22.97 11.77 -13.44
C GLU A 62 -22.16 12.62 -14.41
N SER A 63 -22.51 13.90 -14.56
CA SER A 63 -21.72 14.84 -15.36
C SER A 63 -20.46 15.24 -14.60
N VAL A 64 -19.30 14.94 -15.18
CA VAL A 64 -17.98 15.30 -14.66
C VAL A 64 -17.30 16.32 -15.54
N GLU A 65 -16.58 17.26 -14.92
CA GLU A 65 -15.74 18.24 -15.61
C GLU A 65 -14.33 17.66 -15.82
N LEU A 66 -13.86 17.73 -17.06
CA LEU A 66 -12.53 17.36 -17.48
C LEU A 66 -11.67 18.62 -17.64
N ARG A 67 -10.48 18.60 -17.06
CA ARG A 67 -9.49 19.70 -17.13
C ARG A 67 -8.09 19.16 -17.40
N PRO A 68 -7.09 20.01 -17.72
CA PRO A 68 -5.71 19.58 -17.72
C PRO A 68 -5.34 18.87 -16.40
N GLN A 69 -4.44 17.89 -16.47
CA GLN A 69 -4.13 17.05 -15.33
C GLN A 69 -3.55 17.87 -14.17
N VAL A 70 -3.88 17.47 -12.94
CA VAL A 70 -3.34 18.03 -11.70
C VAL A 70 -2.15 17.21 -11.23
N GLN A 71 -1.29 17.81 -10.41
CA GLN A 71 -0.22 17.08 -9.75
C GLN A 71 -0.80 16.24 -8.61
N ASP A 72 -0.84 14.93 -8.82
CA ASP A 72 -1.41 13.95 -7.90
C ASP A 72 -0.69 12.60 -8.08
N PRO A 73 -0.54 11.78 -7.03
CA PRO A 73 0.13 10.48 -7.14
C PRO A 73 -0.47 9.51 -8.17
N LEU A 74 -1.76 9.63 -8.47
CA LEU A 74 -2.45 8.88 -9.51
C LEU A 74 -2.56 9.61 -10.85
N GLY A 75 -2.05 10.85 -10.95
CA GLY A 75 -1.95 11.57 -12.21
C GLY A 75 -0.95 10.86 -13.15
N VAL A 76 -1.43 10.44 -14.32
CA VAL A 76 -0.61 9.81 -15.35
C VAL A 76 -0.51 10.71 -16.58
N ASN A 77 0.58 10.59 -17.32
CA ASN A 77 0.80 11.46 -18.47
C ASN A 77 -0.29 11.26 -19.55
N GLY A 78 -0.78 12.35 -20.11
CA GLY A 78 -1.84 12.35 -21.13
C GLY A 78 -3.27 12.11 -20.59
N SER A 79 -3.44 11.83 -19.30
CA SER A 79 -4.77 11.82 -18.69
C SER A 79 -5.24 13.24 -18.37
N LEU A 80 -6.54 13.41 -18.16
CA LEU A 80 -7.21 14.63 -17.77
C LEU A 80 -7.65 14.49 -16.31
N SER A 81 -7.68 15.61 -15.59
CA SER A 81 -8.29 15.61 -14.26
C SER A 81 -9.81 15.56 -14.39
N VAL A 82 -10.46 14.88 -13.46
CA VAL A 82 -11.92 14.71 -13.37
C VAL A 82 -12.40 15.40 -12.10
N ASN A 83 -13.25 16.41 -12.24
CA ASN A 83 -13.74 17.25 -11.12
C ASN A 83 -12.59 17.80 -10.24
N GLY A 84 -11.46 18.16 -10.86
CA GLY A 84 -10.27 18.67 -10.17
C GLY A 84 -9.43 17.62 -9.44
N LYS A 85 -9.74 16.33 -9.57
CA LYS A 85 -8.95 15.20 -9.06
C LYS A 85 -8.28 14.47 -10.23
N ALA A 86 -7.20 13.73 -9.98
CA ALA A 86 -6.51 13.06 -11.08
C ALA A 86 -7.30 11.90 -11.73
N THR A 87 -8.24 11.32 -11.00
CA THR A 87 -9.04 10.19 -11.43
C THR A 87 -10.49 10.34 -10.98
N TYR A 88 -11.39 9.70 -11.72
CA TYR A 88 -12.73 9.42 -11.22
C TYR A 88 -12.64 8.22 -10.27
N ARG A 89 -13.32 8.30 -9.12
CA ARG A 89 -13.33 7.26 -8.10
C ARG A 89 -14.76 6.88 -7.72
N ALA A 90 -14.99 5.58 -7.54
CA ALA A 90 -16.26 5.04 -7.08
C ALA A 90 -16.01 3.73 -6.31
N PRO A 91 -16.91 3.26 -5.43
CA PRO A 91 -16.77 1.96 -4.81
C PRO A 91 -16.94 0.82 -5.84
N THR A 92 -16.27 -0.31 -5.60
CA THR A 92 -16.51 -1.57 -6.33
C THR A 92 -17.50 -2.46 -5.58
N LEU A 93 -18.07 -3.44 -6.28
CA LEU A 93 -18.80 -4.53 -5.65
C LEU A 93 -17.85 -5.35 -4.76
N ARG A 94 -18.39 -5.88 -3.66
CA ARG A 94 -17.62 -6.77 -2.79
C ARG A 94 -17.45 -8.14 -3.43
N LYS A 95 -16.21 -8.61 -3.57
CA LYS A 95 -15.94 -10.04 -3.79
C LYS A 95 -16.07 -10.78 -2.46
N THR A 96 -16.94 -11.78 -2.42
CA THR A 96 -17.17 -12.64 -1.25
C THR A 96 -16.11 -13.72 -1.10
N ASN A 97 -15.52 -14.18 -2.21
CA ASN A 97 -14.47 -15.20 -2.22
C ASN A 97 -13.10 -14.57 -2.53
N PRO A 98 -12.04 -14.98 -1.80
CA PRO A 98 -10.68 -14.55 -2.13
C PRO A 98 -10.24 -15.16 -3.46
N SER A 99 -9.68 -14.38 -4.38
CA SER A 99 -9.19 -14.92 -5.66
C SER A 99 -7.88 -15.70 -5.51
N VAL A 100 -7.06 -15.32 -4.52
CA VAL A 100 -5.81 -16.01 -4.18
C VAL A 100 -5.63 -16.12 -2.67
N ASN A 101 -4.83 -17.10 -2.25
CA ASN A 101 -4.23 -17.20 -0.93
C ASN A 101 -2.71 -17.26 -1.10
N VAL A 102 -2.03 -16.16 -0.79
CA VAL A 102 -0.58 -16.04 -0.79
C VAL A 102 -0.06 -16.11 0.63
N SER A 103 0.97 -16.92 0.85
CA SER A 103 1.77 -16.95 2.08
C SER A 103 3.25 -16.91 1.72
N ARG A 104 4.11 -16.48 2.66
CA ARG A 104 5.55 -16.37 2.43
C ARG A 104 6.32 -17.15 3.48
N ALA A 105 7.15 -18.11 3.10
CA ALA A 105 8.03 -18.80 4.02
C ALA A 105 9.16 -17.88 4.58
N THR A 106 9.75 -18.24 5.71
CA THR A 106 10.88 -17.53 6.35
C THR A 106 12.14 -17.52 5.49
N ASP A 107 12.31 -18.54 4.64
CA ASP A 107 13.39 -18.63 3.65
C ASP A 107 13.17 -17.74 2.41
N GLY A 108 12.07 -16.98 2.39
CA GLY A 108 11.68 -16.08 1.32
C GLY A 108 10.83 -16.71 0.21
N THR A 109 10.50 -18.00 0.30
CA THR A 109 9.70 -18.70 -0.71
C THR A 109 8.21 -18.43 -0.52
N PHE A 110 7.52 -17.92 -1.53
CA PHE A 110 6.07 -17.75 -1.54
C PHE A 110 5.36 -19.05 -1.92
N SER A 111 4.21 -19.30 -1.30
CA SER A 111 3.21 -20.25 -1.77
C SER A 111 1.96 -19.47 -2.20
N VAL A 112 1.57 -19.64 -3.45
CA VAL A 112 0.44 -18.96 -4.10
C VAL A 112 -0.59 -20.01 -4.47
N LEU A 113 -1.71 -20.06 -3.76
CA LEU A 113 -2.90 -20.84 -4.15
C LEU A 113 -3.86 -19.91 -4.90
N ALA A 114 -4.18 -20.24 -6.15
CA ALA A 114 -5.23 -19.58 -6.90
C ALA A 114 -6.58 -20.23 -6.57
N ASN A 115 -7.50 -19.51 -5.94
CA ASN A 115 -8.86 -20.02 -5.68
C ASN A 115 -9.79 -19.80 -6.88
N GLU A 116 -9.39 -18.91 -7.78
CA GLU A 116 -10.04 -18.58 -9.04
C GLU A 116 -8.98 -18.46 -10.14
N ASN A 117 -9.41 -18.39 -11.40
CA ASN A 117 -8.48 -18.10 -12.50
C ASN A 117 -7.92 -16.68 -12.33
N VAL A 118 -6.60 -16.55 -12.43
CA VAL A 118 -5.87 -15.27 -12.38
C VAL A 118 -4.86 -15.22 -13.52
N THR A 119 -4.54 -14.03 -14.02
CA THR A 119 -3.60 -13.84 -15.14
C THR A 119 -2.19 -13.45 -14.68
N GLY A 120 -2.03 -13.10 -13.40
CA GLY A 120 -0.75 -12.82 -12.77
C GLY A 120 -0.90 -12.60 -11.28
N VAL A 121 0.15 -12.88 -10.52
CA VAL A 121 0.21 -12.59 -9.07
C VAL A 121 1.49 -11.85 -8.76
N TYR A 122 1.34 -10.75 -8.04
CA TYR A 122 2.40 -9.84 -7.61
C TYR A 122 2.41 -9.75 -6.09
N TYR A 123 3.57 -9.39 -5.53
CA TYR A 123 3.73 -9.16 -4.11
C TYR A 123 4.59 -7.92 -3.88
N THR A 124 4.26 -7.16 -2.83
CA THR A 124 5.16 -6.16 -2.27
C THR A 124 5.34 -6.35 -0.78
N ASP A 125 6.52 -6.02 -0.29
CA ASP A 125 6.81 -5.87 1.15
C ASP A 125 6.59 -4.44 1.66
N GLY A 126 6.09 -3.54 0.81
CA GLY A 126 5.95 -2.11 1.06
C GLY A 126 7.10 -1.27 0.50
N SER A 127 8.14 -1.90 -0.05
CA SER A 127 9.29 -1.21 -0.65
C SER A 127 9.61 -1.67 -2.07
N THR A 128 9.51 -2.99 -2.31
CA THR A 128 9.84 -3.60 -3.61
C THR A 128 8.68 -4.42 -4.12
N TRP A 129 8.62 -4.61 -5.44
CA TRP A 129 7.62 -5.46 -6.08
C TRP A 129 8.27 -6.71 -6.66
N LEU A 130 7.63 -7.85 -6.45
CA LEU A 130 7.97 -9.14 -7.03
C LEU A 130 6.79 -9.62 -7.88
N LYS A 131 7.07 -10.17 -9.05
CA LYS A 131 6.12 -11.02 -9.77
C LYS A 131 6.28 -12.45 -9.27
N LEU A 132 5.23 -13.00 -8.70
CA LEU A 132 5.24 -14.36 -8.16
C LEU A 132 4.88 -15.39 -9.23
N SER A 133 3.88 -15.09 -10.06
CA SER A 133 3.44 -15.99 -11.12
C SER A 133 2.87 -15.24 -12.32
N GLY A 134 2.83 -15.93 -13.46
CA GLY A 134 1.92 -15.62 -14.57
C GLY A 134 0.51 -16.14 -14.30
N ALA A 135 -0.18 -16.54 -15.37
CA ALA A 135 -1.53 -17.07 -15.27
C ALA A 135 -1.59 -18.37 -14.46
N LEU A 136 -2.60 -18.48 -13.60
CA LEU A 136 -2.92 -19.67 -12.81
C LEU A 136 -4.41 -19.96 -12.93
N ASN A 137 -4.75 -21.23 -13.08
CA ASN A 137 -6.12 -21.73 -13.01
C ASN A 137 -6.53 -21.94 -11.54
N ALA A 138 -7.83 -21.90 -11.29
CA ALA A 138 -8.40 -22.23 -9.99
C ALA A 138 -7.90 -23.60 -9.49
N GLY A 139 -7.52 -23.66 -8.21
CA GLY A 139 -6.95 -24.83 -7.54
C GLY A 139 -5.43 -25.00 -7.72
N GLN A 140 -4.77 -24.23 -8.59
CA GLN A 140 -3.32 -24.36 -8.77
C GLN A 140 -2.54 -23.73 -7.62
N VAL A 141 -1.44 -24.39 -7.24
CA VAL A 141 -0.50 -23.91 -6.23
C VAL A 141 0.88 -23.73 -6.88
N VAL A 142 1.51 -22.59 -6.64
CA VAL A 142 2.89 -22.30 -7.06
C VAL A 142 3.75 -21.96 -5.87
N SER A 143 4.93 -22.57 -5.80
CA SER A 143 6.00 -22.21 -4.87
C SER A 143 7.12 -21.49 -5.61
N THR A 144 7.50 -20.29 -5.17
CA THR A 144 8.40 -19.41 -5.93
C THR A 144 9.11 -18.41 -5.02
N ARG A 145 10.29 -17.90 -5.39
CA ARG A 145 10.89 -16.72 -4.72
C ARG A 145 10.45 -15.40 -5.34
N GLY A 146 9.71 -15.47 -6.44
CA GLY A 146 9.35 -14.32 -7.25
C GLY A 146 10.55 -13.76 -8.02
N THR A 147 10.25 -12.91 -8.99
CA THR A 147 11.24 -12.13 -9.74
C THR A 147 10.98 -10.66 -9.50
N LEU A 148 12.04 -9.86 -9.32
CA LEU A 148 11.91 -8.41 -9.18
C LEU A 148 11.10 -7.84 -10.35
N ASN A 149 10.13 -6.98 -10.03
CA ASN A 149 9.27 -6.31 -11.00
C ASN A 149 9.26 -4.81 -10.75
N THR A 150 9.22 -4.03 -11.82
CA THR A 150 8.99 -2.59 -11.70
C THR A 150 7.51 -2.37 -11.37
N LEU A 151 7.23 -2.14 -10.10
CA LEU A 151 5.87 -1.86 -9.58
C LEU A 151 4.87 -2.92 -10.08
N LEU A 152 3.74 -2.51 -10.65
CA LEU A 152 2.74 -3.42 -11.22
C LEU A 152 2.83 -3.54 -12.75
N ARG A 153 3.95 -3.16 -13.38
CA ARG A 153 4.03 -3.20 -14.85
C ARG A 153 3.72 -4.60 -15.39
N GLY A 154 2.91 -4.65 -16.44
CA GLY A 154 2.39 -5.87 -17.04
C GLY A 154 1.19 -6.50 -16.33
N ALA A 155 0.62 -5.84 -15.31
CA ALA A 155 -0.60 -6.29 -14.67
C ALA A 155 -1.83 -5.96 -15.53
N GLY A 156 -2.41 -6.99 -16.15
CA GLY A 156 -3.65 -6.88 -16.93
C GLY A 156 -3.49 -5.93 -18.11
N ASN A 157 -4.45 -5.01 -18.25
CA ASN A 157 -4.48 -4.00 -19.31
C ASN A 157 -4.00 -2.62 -18.84
N LEU A 158 -3.34 -2.53 -17.67
CA LEU A 158 -2.74 -1.28 -17.23
C LEU A 158 -1.59 -0.90 -18.18
N THR A 159 -1.57 0.36 -18.58
CA THR A 159 -0.38 0.98 -19.18
C THR A 159 0.76 1.01 -18.15
N ALA A 160 1.99 1.23 -18.61
CA ALA A 160 3.14 1.32 -17.70
C ALA A 160 2.99 2.46 -16.66
N ASP A 161 2.42 3.59 -17.06
CA ASP A 161 2.24 4.76 -16.18
C ASP A 161 1.14 4.50 -15.14
N GLU A 162 0.01 3.89 -15.53
CA GLU A 162 -1.06 3.50 -14.60
C GLU A 162 -0.58 2.43 -13.62
N ALA A 163 0.13 1.43 -14.13
CA ALA A 163 0.71 0.37 -13.31
C ALA A 163 1.72 0.92 -12.29
N ASP A 164 2.51 1.90 -12.68
CA ASP A 164 3.42 2.56 -11.76
C ASP A 164 2.68 3.42 -10.73
N ALA A 165 1.67 4.18 -11.16
CA ALA A 165 0.86 5.02 -10.27
C ALA A 165 0.14 4.17 -9.20
N VAL A 166 -0.61 3.15 -9.62
CA VAL A 166 -1.28 2.22 -8.69
C VAL A 166 -0.26 1.46 -7.85
N GLY A 167 0.81 0.96 -8.45
CA GLY A 167 1.84 0.21 -7.75
C GLY A 167 2.52 1.03 -6.65
N ARG A 168 2.77 2.33 -6.88
CA ARG A 168 3.34 3.25 -5.88
C ARG A 168 2.37 3.50 -4.73
N GLU A 169 1.10 3.78 -5.03
CA GLU A 169 0.09 3.98 -3.96
C GLU A 169 -0.06 2.74 -3.08
N LEU A 170 0.05 1.55 -3.68
CA LEU A 170 -0.07 0.30 -2.94
C LEU A 170 1.16 -0.06 -2.10
N LEU A 171 2.34 0.55 -2.32
CA LEU A 171 3.51 0.37 -1.45
C LEU A 171 3.21 0.80 -0.01
N GLY A 172 2.41 1.86 0.16
CA GLY A 172 2.00 2.34 1.48
C GLY A 172 1.23 1.30 2.30
N GLN A 173 0.66 0.27 1.67
CA GLN A 173 -0.14 -0.76 2.35
C GLN A 173 0.67 -1.80 3.10
N GLY A 174 2.00 -1.76 3.01
CA GLY A 174 2.89 -2.76 3.59
C GLY A 174 2.85 -4.07 2.80
N ARG A 175 2.86 -5.21 3.50
CA ARG A 175 2.91 -6.54 2.86
C ARG A 175 1.58 -6.88 2.20
N LEU A 176 1.59 -6.95 0.87
CA LEU A 176 0.40 -7.10 0.04
C LEU A 176 0.67 -8.06 -1.11
N ALA A 177 -0.27 -8.95 -1.40
CA ALA A 177 -0.32 -9.65 -2.69
C ALA A 177 -1.43 -9.05 -3.57
N VAL A 178 -1.16 -8.95 -4.86
CA VAL A 178 -2.09 -8.45 -5.87
C VAL A 178 -2.25 -9.50 -6.96
N ALA A 179 -3.46 -10.04 -7.10
CA ALA A 179 -3.82 -10.95 -8.18
C ALA A 179 -4.56 -10.20 -9.28
N VAL A 180 -4.14 -10.41 -10.53
CA VAL A 180 -4.80 -9.85 -11.71
C VAL A 180 -5.93 -10.78 -12.14
N LEU A 181 -7.14 -10.24 -12.20
CA LEU A 181 -8.32 -10.97 -12.57
C LEU A 181 -8.47 -11.01 -14.11
N PRO A 182 -8.86 -12.16 -14.70
CA PRO A 182 -9.34 -12.17 -16.08
C PRO A 182 -10.65 -11.39 -16.17
N ASP A 183 -10.95 -10.82 -17.35
CA ASP A 183 -12.09 -9.91 -17.54
C ASP A 183 -13.44 -10.55 -17.13
N ALA A 184 -13.62 -11.84 -17.43
CA ALA A 184 -14.80 -12.62 -17.04
C ALA A 184 -14.97 -12.82 -15.52
N ALA A 185 -13.92 -12.63 -14.71
CA ALA A 185 -13.95 -12.75 -13.26
C ALA A 185 -14.16 -11.41 -12.54
N ILE A 186 -14.28 -10.30 -13.29
CA ILE A 186 -14.48 -8.97 -12.71
C ILE A 186 -15.99 -8.75 -12.45
N PRO A 187 -16.44 -8.62 -11.19
CA PRO A 187 -17.88 -8.57 -10.87
C PRO A 187 -18.60 -7.33 -11.35
N ASP A 188 -17.92 -6.18 -11.30
CA ASP A 188 -18.47 -4.91 -11.70
C ASP A 188 -18.71 -4.84 -13.22
N ALA A 189 -19.71 -4.07 -13.65
CA ALA A 189 -19.85 -3.70 -15.05
C ALA A 189 -18.77 -2.69 -15.50
N LYS A 190 -18.55 -2.59 -16.81
CA LYS A 190 -17.79 -1.51 -17.45
C LYS A 190 -18.41 -0.15 -17.07
N LEU A 191 -17.57 0.85 -16.80
CA LEU A 191 -18.04 2.22 -16.53
C LEU A 191 -18.83 2.76 -17.72
N SER A 192 -20.03 3.26 -17.45
CA SER A 192 -20.88 3.86 -18.48
C SER A 192 -20.37 5.26 -18.82
N THR A 193 -20.31 5.59 -20.12
CA THR A 193 -19.88 6.90 -20.61
C THR A 193 -20.95 7.51 -21.51
N GLU A 194 -21.19 8.82 -21.41
CA GLU A 194 -21.96 9.57 -22.42
C GLU A 194 -21.14 10.79 -22.90
N PRO A 195 -20.82 10.89 -24.21
CA PRO A 195 -21.21 9.96 -25.27
C PRO A 195 -20.60 8.56 -25.11
N GLY A 196 -21.35 7.54 -25.56
CA GLY A 196 -20.92 6.14 -25.53
C GLY A 196 -19.89 5.83 -26.61
N GLY A 197 -19.34 4.60 -26.56
CA GLY A 197 -18.44 4.10 -27.61
C GLY A 197 -16.99 4.58 -27.52
N LEU A 198 -16.59 5.17 -26.39
CA LEU A 198 -15.18 5.53 -26.16
C LEU A 198 -14.29 4.27 -26.10
N PRO A 199 -13.06 4.33 -26.64
CA PRO A 199 -12.04 3.32 -26.39
C PRO A 199 -11.86 3.10 -24.89
N TYR A 200 -11.70 1.83 -24.53
CA TYR A 200 -11.81 1.43 -23.14
C TYR A 200 -10.89 0.27 -22.80
N ALA A 201 -10.18 0.40 -21.69
CA ALA A 201 -9.36 -0.64 -21.12
C ALA A 201 -9.71 -0.84 -19.63
N ARG A 202 -9.57 -2.08 -19.16
CA ARG A 202 -9.96 -2.44 -17.80
C ARG A 202 -9.02 -3.47 -17.21
N THR A 203 -8.68 -3.29 -15.93
CA THR A 203 -7.94 -4.26 -15.13
C THR A 203 -8.63 -4.48 -13.80
N GLY A 204 -8.95 -5.74 -13.48
CA GLY A 204 -9.39 -6.13 -12.14
C GLY A 204 -8.22 -6.62 -11.30
N LEU A 205 -8.10 -6.12 -10.06
CA LEU A 205 -7.06 -6.46 -9.11
C LEU A 205 -7.67 -6.92 -7.80
N TYR A 206 -7.37 -8.14 -7.36
CA TYR A 206 -7.71 -8.62 -6.03
C TYR A 206 -6.52 -8.44 -5.09
N LEU A 207 -6.73 -7.70 -4.00
CA LEU A 207 -5.73 -7.35 -3.00
C LEU A 207 -5.90 -8.25 -1.79
N GLN A 208 -4.87 -9.05 -1.48
CA GLN A 208 -4.77 -9.79 -0.23
C GLN A 208 -3.79 -9.08 0.71
N PRO A 209 -4.29 -8.32 1.70
CA PRO A 209 -3.43 -7.66 2.68
C PRO A 209 -2.86 -8.67 3.68
N ASN A 210 -1.93 -8.21 4.52
CA ASN A 210 -1.41 -8.95 5.68
C ASN A 210 -0.80 -10.31 5.32
N ILE A 211 0.00 -10.38 4.25
CA ILE A 211 0.69 -11.61 3.88
C ILE A 211 1.62 -12.04 5.02
N LEU A 212 1.25 -13.12 5.70
CA LEU A 212 1.98 -13.66 6.84
C LEU A 212 3.25 -14.38 6.38
N SER A 213 4.27 -14.35 7.24
CA SER A 213 5.41 -15.24 7.07
C SER A 213 5.12 -16.60 7.70
N THR A 214 4.95 -17.65 6.89
CA THR A 214 4.96 -19.05 7.33
C THR A 214 6.41 -19.57 7.41
N ALA A 215 6.68 -20.71 8.05
CA ALA A 215 8.00 -21.32 8.00
C ALA A 215 7.91 -22.48 7.02
N ALA A 216 9.00 -22.72 6.29
CA ALA A 216 9.20 -24.01 5.66
C ALA A 216 9.20 -25.09 6.77
N VAL A 217 8.61 -26.25 6.51
CA VAL A 217 8.78 -27.42 7.38
C VAL A 217 10.27 -27.79 7.33
N VAL A 218 11.01 -27.43 8.38
CA VAL A 218 12.41 -27.84 8.56
C VAL A 218 12.41 -29.01 9.56
N PRO A 219 13.08 -30.14 9.27
CA PRO A 219 13.38 -31.14 10.28
C PRO A 219 14.26 -30.51 11.36
N ASN A 220 13.89 -30.77 12.62
CA ASN A 220 14.48 -30.23 13.85
C ASN A 220 16.03 -30.23 13.86
N PRO A 221 16.72 -29.12 14.20
CA PRO A 221 18.16 -29.16 14.45
C PRO A 221 18.47 -29.54 15.92
N ALA A 222 19.53 -30.32 16.09
CA ALA A 222 20.08 -30.78 17.37
C ALA A 222 20.74 -29.63 18.18
N PRO A 223 20.85 -29.74 19.52
CA PRO A 223 21.36 -28.67 20.37
C PRO A 223 22.89 -28.54 20.31
N THR A 224 23.40 -27.30 20.35
CA THR A 224 24.84 -26.97 20.51
C THR A 224 25.08 -26.09 21.75
N PRO A 225 26.32 -26.04 22.28
CA PRO A 225 26.60 -25.86 23.70
C PRO A 225 26.72 -24.41 24.17
N VAL A 226 26.54 -24.25 25.48
CA VAL A 226 26.67 -23.02 26.27
C VAL A 226 28.11 -22.51 26.28
N VAL A 227 28.31 -21.21 26.03
CA VAL A 227 29.59 -20.51 26.24
C VAL A 227 29.40 -19.39 27.27
N THR A 228 30.34 -19.34 28.22
CA THR A 228 30.45 -18.46 29.39
C THR A 228 30.76 -17.00 29.01
N PRO A 229 30.15 -15.97 29.66
CA PRO A 229 30.44 -14.57 29.36
C PRO A 229 31.67 -14.01 30.12
N ALA A 230 32.39 -13.09 29.46
CA ALA A 230 33.50 -12.28 29.99
C ALA A 230 33.01 -10.84 30.33
N PRO A 231 33.75 -10.06 31.16
CA PRO A 231 33.17 -8.97 31.96
C PRO A 231 33.04 -7.60 31.26
N SER A 232 32.15 -6.79 31.84
CA SER A 232 31.70 -5.45 31.45
C SER A 232 32.72 -4.32 31.77
N PRO A 233 32.83 -3.27 30.93
CA PRO A 233 33.43 -1.99 31.31
C PRO A 233 32.41 -1.02 31.92
N ALA A 234 32.89 -0.22 32.88
CA ALA A 234 32.15 0.76 33.69
C ALA A 234 31.81 2.08 32.93
N PRO A 235 30.85 2.89 33.43
CA PRO A 235 30.30 4.05 32.73
C PRO A 235 31.01 5.38 33.06
N GLY A 236 31.21 6.22 32.04
CA GLY A 236 31.64 7.61 32.22
C GLY A 236 31.45 8.47 30.96
N GLY A 237 30.66 9.55 31.09
CA GLY A 237 30.63 10.67 30.13
C GLY A 237 29.24 11.08 29.65
N ASN A 238 28.77 12.26 30.08
CA ASN A 238 27.60 12.94 29.51
C ASN A 238 27.97 13.55 28.15
N VAL A 239 27.96 12.74 27.11
CA VAL A 239 28.07 13.18 25.72
C VAL A 239 26.83 12.64 25.00
N ASN A 240 26.10 13.51 24.29
CA ASN A 240 25.02 13.04 23.43
C ASN A 240 25.66 12.40 22.18
N THR A 241 25.77 11.09 22.19
CA THR A 241 26.49 10.33 21.15
C THR A 241 25.48 9.70 20.21
N THR A 242 25.55 10.01 18.92
CA THR A 242 24.79 9.29 17.89
C THR A 242 25.36 7.89 17.73
N LEU A 243 24.49 6.88 17.82
CA LEU A 243 24.86 5.47 17.73
C LEU A 243 24.50 4.90 16.35
N SER A 244 25.34 3.97 15.87
CA SER A 244 24.93 3.04 14.83
C SER A 244 23.95 2.01 15.40
N PHE A 245 23.03 1.52 14.56
CA PHE A 245 22.06 0.51 14.96
C PHE A 245 21.87 -0.50 13.82
N ARG A 246 21.48 -1.72 14.17
CA ARG A 246 21.11 -2.77 13.23
C ARG A 246 19.62 -3.04 13.34
N ARG A 247 18.88 -2.95 12.23
CA ARG A 247 17.48 -3.39 12.19
C ARG A 247 17.45 -4.92 12.25
N VAL A 248 16.78 -5.47 13.27
CA VAL A 248 16.66 -6.91 13.46
C VAL A 248 15.30 -7.45 13.01
N GLY A 249 14.27 -6.60 12.97
CA GLY A 249 12.96 -6.95 12.41
C GLY A 249 12.04 -5.75 12.26
N SER A 250 11.00 -5.90 11.45
CA SER A 250 9.91 -4.94 11.31
C SER A 250 8.68 -5.63 10.71
N GLY A 251 7.50 -5.07 10.92
CA GLY A 251 6.27 -5.59 10.34
C GLY A 251 5.05 -4.74 10.66
N SER A 252 3.89 -5.17 10.16
CA SER A 252 2.60 -4.49 10.35
C SER A 252 1.58 -5.31 11.13
N ASN A 253 2.00 -6.42 11.75
CA ASN A 253 1.10 -7.44 12.28
C ASN A 253 1.43 -7.88 13.71
N ALA A 254 1.92 -6.97 14.56
CA ALA A 254 2.10 -7.29 15.99
C ALA A 254 0.75 -7.57 16.68
N ALA A 255 0.77 -8.32 17.79
CA ALA A 255 -0.41 -8.50 18.64
C ALA A 255 -0.48 -7.43 19.74
N VAL A 256 -0.25 -6.16 19.37
CA VAL A 256 -0.49 -5.01 20.24
C VAL A 256 -1.83 -4.39 19.84
N SER A 257 -2.77 -4.39 20.78
CA SER A 257 -4.13 -3.89 20.58
C SER A 257 -4.34 -2.47 21.09
N ASP A 258 -3.42 -1.94 21.90
CA ASP A 258 -3.44 -0.54 22.30
C ASP A 258 -3.23 0.34 21.06
N GLY A 259 -4.00 1.43 20.95
CA GLY A 259 -3.85 2.41 19.88
C GLY A 259 -2.62 3.30 20.04
N ASN A 260 -2.04 3.36 21.25
CA ASN A 260 -0.89 4.20 21.54
C ASN A 260 0.43 3.52 21.15
N ALA A 261 1.42 4.35 20.82
CA ALA A 261 2.76 3.86 20.60
C ALA A 261 3.40 3.42 21.92
N THR A 262 4.08 2.28 21.90
CA THR A 262 4.80 1.72 23.05
C THR A 262 6.20 1.32 22.64
N VAL A 263 7.11 1.28 23.61
CA VAL A 263 8.49 0.86 23.40
C VAL A 263 8.91 -0.10 24.49
N GLN A 264 9.75 -1.07 24.14
CA GLN A 264 10.30 -2.05 25.06
C GLN A 264 11.82 -2.11 24.88
N LEU A 265 12.55 -1.94 25.98
CA LEU A 265 13.99 -2.10 26.04
C LEU A 265 14.34 -3.49 26.57
N SER A 266 15.09 -4.27 25.79
CA SER A 266 15.50 -5.62 26.13
C SER A 266 17.01 -5.73 26.20
N THR A 267 17.54 -5.92 27.42
CA THR A 267 18.97 -6.12 27.69
C THR A 267 19.34 -7.59 27.89
N THR A 268 18.36 -8.49 27.85
CA THR A 268 18.55 -9.94 27.98
C THR A 268 17.89 -10.69 26.82
N GLN A 269 18.42 -11.87 26.48
CA GLN A 269 17.82 -12.74 25.46
C GLN A 269 16.38 -13.14 25.80
N ALA A 270 16.08 -13.34 27.09
CA ALA A 270 14.74 -13.71 27.56
C ALA A 270 13.73 -12.57 27.36
N ALA A 271 14.11 -11.33 27.70
CA ALA A 271 13.28 -10.15 27.46
C ALA A 271 13.01 -9.95 25.97
N LEU A 272 14.07 -10.03 25.15
CA LEU A 272 13.96 -9.94 23.70
C LEU A 272 13.03 -11.01 23.14
N SER A 273 13.16 -12.26 23.59
CA SER A 273 12.32 -13.36 23.14
C SER A 273 10.84 -13.13 23.48
N SER A 274 10.54 -12.51 24.61
CA SER A 274 9.17 -12.18 24.99
C SER A 274 8.56 -11.12 24.08
N VAL A 275 9.27 -10.00 23.90
CA VAL A 275 8.82 -8.88 23.05
C VAL A 275 8.73 -9.30 21.58
N TRP A 276 9.66 -10.14 21.13
CA TRP A 276 9.68 -10.68 19.77
C TRP A 276 8.46 -11.56 19.47
N ARG A 277 7.98 -12.34 20.44
CA ARG A 277 6.72 -13.09 20.31
C ARG A 277 5.54 -12.14 20.16
N ALA A 278 5.46 -11.06 20.93
CA ALA A 278 4.38 -10.07 20.78
C ALA A 278 4.41 -9.40 19.40
N ALA A 279 5.60 -9.05 18.92
CA ALA A 279 5.81 -8.48 17.59
C ALA A 279 5.41 -9.43 16.44
N ASN A 280 5.53 -10.73 16.65
CA ASN A 280 5.26 -11.74 15.63
C ASN A 280 4.08 -12.67 15.97
N ALA A 281 3.23 -12.32 16.94
CA ALA A 281 2.18 -13.20 17.42
C ALA A 281 1.10 -13.50 16.36
N ARG A 282 0.96 -12.63 15.35
CA ARG A 282 0.08 -12.88 14.19
C ARG A 282 0.84 -13.43 12.97
N THR A 283 2.13 -13.71 13.11
CA THR A 283 2.95 -14.42 12.12
C THR A 283 2.95 -15.89 12.50
N LEU A 284 2.48 -16.78 11.62
CA LEU A 284 2.40 -18.21 11.89
C LEU A 284 3.27 -18.99 10.91
N PRO A 285 4.26 -19.78 11.39
CA PRO A 285 4.64 -19.93 12.79
C PRO A 285 5.42 -18.69 13.26
N THR A 286 5.33 -18.44 14.56
CA THR A 286 6.03 -17.31 15.18
C THR A 286 7.54 -17.51 15.02
N PRO A 287 8.25 -16.61 14.32
CA PRO A 287 9.69 -16.72 14.13
C PRO A 287 10.42 -16.72 15.48
N GLY A 288 11.47 -17.55 15.59
CA GLY A 288 12.39 -17.50 16.72
C GLY A 288 13.00 -16.11 16.86
N ALA A 289 13.20 -15.66 18.09
CA ALA A 289 13.84 -14.38 18.35
C ALA A 289 15.31 -14.39 17.89
N PRO A 290 15.82 -13.29 17.34
CA PRO A 290 17.23 -13.19 17.01
C PRO A 290 18.09 -13.28 18.27
N ALA A 291 19.32 -13.74 18.12
CA ALA A 291 20.30 -13.70 19.21
C ALA A 291 20.68 -12.25 19.49
N LEU A 292 20.60 -11.85 20.76
CA LEU A 292 21.08 -10.58 21.26
C LEU A 292 22.60 -10.66 21.40
N THR A 293 23.33 -9.75 20.76
CA THR A 293 24.79 -9.69 20.93
C THR A 293 25.12 -9.29 22.36
N SER A 294 26.11 -9.96 22.96
CA SER A 294 26.55 -9.64 24.32
C SER A 294 26.98 -8.18 24.44
N GLY A 295 26.44 -7.46 25.43
CA GLY A 295 26.72 -6.04 25.65
C GLY A 295 25.87 -5.07 24.81
N ASN A 296 24.96 -5.58 23.97
CA ASN A 296 24.00 -4.76 23.22
C ASN A 296 22.63 -4.73 23.89
N SER A 297 21.83 -3.73 23.52
CA SER A 297 20.42 -3.63 23.87
C SER A 297 19.56 -3.75 22.62
N ASN A 298 18.39 -4.36 22.75
CA ASN A 298 17.36 -4.33 21.72
C ASN A 298 16.27 -3.32 22.11
N VAL A 299 15.84 -2.51 21.14
CA VAL A 299 14.69 -1.62 21.26
C VAL A 299 13.65 -2.08 20.27
N THR A 300 12.47 -2.45 20.77
CA THR A 300 11.31 -2.73 19.92
C THR A 300 10.23 -1.69 20.15
N ILE A 301 9.78 -1.07 19.07
CA ILE A 301 8.80 0.01 19.06
C ILE A 301 7.55 -0.49 18.36
N PHE A 302 6.40 -0.33 18.99
CA PHE A 302 5.09 -0.59 18.43
C PHE A 302 4.37 0.73 18.23
N LEU A 303 3.78 0.95 17.06
CA LEU A 303 2.98 2.15 16.79
C LEU A 303 1.55 2.03 17.35
N GLY A 304 1.16 0.83 17.78
CA GLY A 304 -0.18 0.49 18.22
C GLY A 304 -1.10 0.07 17.07
N GLN A 305 -2.32 -0.36 17.42
CA GLN A 305 -3.30 -0.86 16.46
C GLN A 305 -3.82 0.26 15.55
N ARG A 306 -3.97 -0.03 14.25
CA ARG A 306 -4.57 0.84 13.23
C ARG A 306 -5.67 0.10 12.49
N SER A 307 -6.74 0.82 12.16
CA SER A 307 -7.94 0.27 11.52
C SER A 307 -7.77 0.02 10.02
N THR A 308 -6.70 0.54 9.42
CA THR A 308 -6.39 0.37 8.00
C THR A 308 -4.91 0.04 7.78
N GLY A 309 -4.58 -0.45 6.58
CA GLY A 309 -3.22 -0.37 6.04
C GLY A 309 -2.84 1.08 5.72
N GLY A 310 -1.57 1.32 5.35
CA GLY A 310 -1.05 2.68 5.12
C GLY A 310 -0.11 3.19 6.21
N TYR A 311 -0.17 2.59 7.40
CA TYR A 311 0.60 3.04 8.56
C TYR A 311 1.95 2.32 8.65
N GLY A 312 3.00 3.06 9.00
CA GLY A 312 4.36 2.53 9.09
C GLY A 312 5.21 3.23 10.14
N ILE A 313 6.32 2.59 10.51
CA ILE A 313 7.32 3.15 11.42
C ILE A 313 8.73 2.75 10.95
N ASP A 314 9.61 3.73 10.84
CA ASP A 314 11.01 3.54 10.48
C ASP A 314 11.93 4.31 11.44
N VAL A 315 13.06 3.71 11.80
CA VAL A 315 14.06 4.37 12.65
C VAL A 315 14.95 5.27 11.80
N LEU A 316 15.04 6.55 12.19
CA LEU A 316 15.89 7.55 11.54
C LEU A 316 17.26 7.67 12.20
N SER A 317 17.29 7.75 13.54
CA SER A 317 18.53 7.87 14.30
C SER A 317 18.35 7.38 15.73
N VAL A 318 19.47 6.99 16.34
CA VAL A 318 19.56 6.62 17.76
C VAL A 318 20.63 7.47 18.40
N ASN A 319 20.31 8.09 19.54
CA ASN A 319 21.25 8.87 20.32
C ASN A 319 21.27 8.37 21.76
N ALA A 320 22.45 8.34 22.37
CA ALA A 320 22.62 7.97 23.77
C ALA A 320 23.11 9.15 24.59
N SER A 321 22.50 9.35 25.76
CA SER A 321 22.98 10.28 26.76
C SER A 321 22.59 9.79 28.16
N ALA A 322 23.55 9.78 29.09
CA ALA A 322 23.32 9.45 30.51
C ALA A 322 22.49 8.15 30.74
N GLY A 323 22.80 7.07 30.02
CA GLY A 323 22.09 5.79 30.14
C GLY A 323 20.70 5.75 29.49
N THR A 324 20.28 6.83 28.82
CA THR A 324 19.01 6.94 28.07
C THR A 324 19.26 6.89 26.57
N LEU A 325 18.52 6.04 25.87
CA LEU A 325 18.40 6.04 24.42
C LEU A 325 17.29 6.98 23.97
N THR A 326 17.58 7.87 23.04
CA THR A 326 16.58 8.61 22.27
C THR A 326 16.55 8.05 20.85
N VAL A 327 15.44 7.40 20.48
CA VAL A 327 15.23 6.86 19.14
C VAL A 327 14.30 7.79 18.37
N ASN A 328 14.81 8.41 17.33
CA ASN A 328 14.00 9.24 16.44
C ASN A 328 13.44 8.35 15.32
N VAL A 329 12.13 8.37 15.14
CA VAL A 329 11.42 7.58 14.13
C VAL A 329 10.66 8.46 13.17
N ARG A 330 10.44 7.94 11.97
CA ARG A 330 9.44 8.44 11.04
C ARG A 330 8.21 7.57 11.17
N THR A 331 7.07 8.17 11.46
CA THR A 331 5.77 7.51 11.34
C THR A 331 5.14 7.88 10.00
N THR A 332 4.61 6.89 9.30
CA THR A 332 3.86 7.11 8.05
C THR A 332 2.38 6.85 8.34
N ALA A 333 1.52 7.69 7.77
CA ALA A 333 0.07 7.53 7.76
C ALA A 333 -0.42 7.62 6.31
N PRO A 334 -1.53 6.95 5.94
CA PRO A 334 -2.11 7.10 4.61
C PRO A 334 -2.56 8.55 4.37
N GLY A 335 -2.37 9.05 3.15
CA GLY A 335 -2.89 10.35 2.74
C GLY A 335 -4.42 10.34 2.66
N ALA A 336 -5.04 11.52 2.71
CA ALA A 336 -6.50 11.66 2.71
C ALA A 336 -7.19 11.02 1.49
N ASP A 337 -6.49 10.94 0.35
CA ASP A 337 -6.97 10.35 -0.91
C ASP A 337 -6.19 9.07 -1.30
N SER A 338 -5.31 8.57 -0.43
CA SER A 338 -4.55 7.34 -0.69
C SER A 338 -5.44 6.11 -0.58
N PHE A 339 -5.12 5.04 -1.33
CA PHE A 339 -5.75 3.75 -1.09
C PHE A 339 -5.51 3.31 0.34
N THR A 340 -6.52 2.70 0.96
CA THR A 340 -6.35 2.06 2.26
C THR A 340 -6.97 0.67 2.22
N THR A 341 -6.24 -0.30 2.75
CA THR A 341 -6.78 -1.64 2.96
C THR A 341 -7.54 -1.68 4.29
N GLN A 342 -8.72 -2.31 4.29
CA GLN A 342 -9.52 -2.56 5.49
C GLN A 342 -8.93 -3.75 6.24
N ALA A 343 -7.88 -3.48 7.00
CA ALA A 343 -7.09 -4.47 7.70
C ALA A 343 -6.65 -3.90 9.06
N LEU A 344 -6.93 -4.64 10.13
CA LEU A 344 -6.34 -4.33 11.43
C LEU A 344 -4.84 -4.58 11.37
N THR A 345 -4.06 -3.51 11.46
CA THR A 345 -2.59 -3.55 11.49
C THR A 345 -2.07 -3.10 12.84
N SER A 346 -0.84 -3.47 13.16
CA SER A 346 -0.07 -2.96 14.30
C SER A 346 1.39 -2.85 13.87
N PRO A 347 1.80 -1.71 13.27
CA PRO A 347 3.17 -1.46 12.82
C PRO A 347 4.18 -1.54 13.95
N TRP A 348 5.34 -2.14 13.67
CA TRP A 348 6.43 -2.28 14.62
C TRP A 348 7.79 -2.33 13.93
N VAL A 349 8.81 -1.93 14.67
CA VAL A 349 10.22 -2.03 14.28
C VAL A 349 11.06 -2.44 15.49
N SER A 350 12.04 -3.31 15.27
CA SER A 350 12.98 -3.76 16.28
C SER A 350 14.41 -3.53 15.79
N ILE A 351 15.21 -2.86 16.63
CA ILE A 351 16.60 -2.54 16.36
C ILE A 351 17.50 -3.03 17.50
N GLU A 352 18.72 -3.36 17.16
CA GLU A 352 19.79 -3.67 18.11
C GLU A 352 20.80 -2.53 18.09
N VAL A 353 21.21 -2.08 19.27
CA VAL A 353 22.12 -0.96 19.47
C VAL A 353 23.30 -1.38 20.37
N PRO A 354 24.53 -0.93 20.08
CA PRO A 354 25.67 -1.17 20.95
C PRO A 354 25.46 -0.54 22.32
N GLY A 355 25.77 -1.26 23.39
CA GLY A 355 25.71 -0.76 24.77
C GLY A 355 24.47 -1.20 25.56
N THR A 356 24.54 -0.96 26.87
CA THR A 356 23.45 -1.24 27.82
C THR A 356 22.84 0.07 28.30
N TYR A 357 21.52 0.10 28.36
CA TYR A 357 20.75 1.30 28.69
C TYR A 357 19.65 0.95 29.68
N THR A 358 19.24 1.94 30.46
CA THR A 358 18.20 1.78 31.49
C THR A 358 16.88 2.44 31.08
N ARG A 359 16.91 3.29 30.05
CA ARG A 359 15.73 4.01 29.58
C ARG A 359 15.77 4.19 28.07
N VAL A 360 14.59 4.17 27.45
CA VAL A 360 14.42 4.57 26.04
C VAL A 360 13.26 5.54 25.90
N ILE A 361 13.46 6.55 25.05
CA ILE A 361 12.51 7.57 24.65
C ILE A 361 12.40 7.52 23.13
N VAL A 362 11.19 7.42 22.61
CA VAL A 362 10.91 7.44 21.17
C VAL A 362 10.32 8.78 20.81
N ARG A 363 10.93 9.43 19.82
CA ARG A 363 10.46 10.71 19.26
C ARG A 363 10.06 10.54 17.81
N ASP A 364 8.99 11.20 17.39
CA ASP A 364 8.60 11.23 15.98
C ASP A 364 9.42 12.26 15.17
N GLN A 365 9.09 12.40 13.89
CA GLN A 365 9.73 13.35 12.97
C GLN A 365 9.55 14.83 13.35
N THR A 366 8.62 15.16 14.25
CA THR A 366 8.42 16.52 14.78
C THR A 366 9.21 16.77 16.07
N GLY A 367 9.83 15.72 16.63
CA GLY A 367 10.56 15.76 17.89
C GLY A 367 9.69 15.50 19.12
N ALA A 368 8.39 15.24 18.94
CA ALA A 368 7.46 14.93 20.01
C ALA A 368 7.70 13.51 20.54
N VAL A 369 7.62 13.33 21.86
CA VAL A 369 7.74 12.02 22.49
C VAL A 369 6.45 11.24 22.26
N ILE A 370 6.54 10.10 21.56
CA ILE A 370 5.39 9.25 21.24
C ILE A 370 5.34 7.97 22.08
N ALA A 371 6.49 7.53 22.60
CA ALA A 371 6.58 6.40 23.52
C ALA A 371 7.80 6.57 24.42
N GLN A 372 7.73 6.04 25.63
CA GLN A 372 8.88 5.90 26.52
C GLN A 372 8.72 4.60 27.29
N ASP A 373 9.83 3.96 27.60
CA ASP A 373 9.77 2.75 28.42
C ASP A 373 9.31 3.11 29.83
N SER A 374 8.45 2.27 30.40
CA SER A 374 7.99 2.45 31.76
C SER A 374 9.12 1.98 32.67
N ALA A 375 9.67 2.87 33.48
CA ALA A 375 10.61 2.44 34.52
C ALA A 375 9.88 1.41 35.40
N ASN A 376 10.44 0.19 35.49
CA ASN A 376 10.05 -0.77 36.52
C ASN A 376 10.21 -0.17 37.92
#